data_AF-A0A366GI80-F1
#
_entry.id   AF-A0A366GI80-F1
#
_cell.length_a   1.000
_cell.length_b   1.000
_cell.length_c   1.000
_cell.angle_alpha   90.00
_cell.angle_beta   90.00
_cell.angle_gamma   90.00
#
_symmetry.space_group_name_H-M   'P 1'
#
loop_
_entity.id
_entity.type
_entity.pdbx_description
1 polymer ?
#
loop_
_entity_poly.entity_id
_entity_poly.type
_entity_poly.pdbx_seq_one_letter_code
_entity_poly.pdbx_strand_id
1 'polypeptide(L)'
;MVMGYEQLIENYYPNRFRDLEYKFTNEEIREETDESFRYHAVAYVTGIENGKRSEMKLNYDMKIVKVNNLFMVLEQKQYVQ
;
A
#
# COMPACT_ATOMS: atom_id res chain seq x y z
N MET A 1 -7.76 -12.09 8.74
CA MET A 1 -7.57 -10.64 8.58
C MET A 1 -6.36 -10.27 9.42
N VAL A 2 -5.17 -10.17 8.82
CA VAL A 2 -3.97 -9.76 9.55
C VAL A 2 -3.95 -8.24 9.54
N MET A 3 -4.30 -7.61 10.66
CA MET A 3 -4.01 -6.19 10.87
C MET A 3 -2.54 -6.11 11.30
N GLY A 4 -1.65 -5.98 10.31
CA GLY A 4 -0.22 -5.78 10.57
C GLY A 4 0.06 -4.32 10.86
N TYR A 5 0.61 -4.03 12.03
CA TYR A 5 1.17 -2.73 12.40
C TYR A 5 2.68 -2.83 12.26
N GLU A 6 3.27 -2.14 11.29
CA GLU A 6 4.73 -2.06 11.16
C GLU A 6 5.18 -0.59 11.07
N GLN A 7 6.10 -0.23 11.98
CA GLN A 7 6.80 1.04 11.97
C GLN A 7 7.98 0.91 11.00
N LEU A 8 7.88 1.56 9.83
CA LEU A 8 8.80 1.32 8.72
C LEU A 8 10.11 2.12 8.78
N ILE A 9 10.11 3.30 9.41
CA ILE A 9 11.30 4.17 9.51
C ILE A 9 11.28 4.95 10.84
N GLU A 10 12.34 4.81 11.63
CA GLU A 10 12.65 5.75 12.71
C GLU A 10 13.60 6.83 12.14
N ASN A 11 13.10 8.04 11.87
CA ASN A 11 13.87 9.08 11.19
C ASN A 11 14.75 9.85 12.21
N TYR A 12 16.07 9.76 12.08
CA TYR A 12 17.06 10.40 12.96
C TYR A 12 17.27 11.91 12.73
N TYR A 13 16.56 12.54 11.77
CA TYR A 13 16.65 13.97 11.49
C TYR A 13 15.54 14.76 12.19
N PRO A 14 15.85 15.87 12.90
CA PRO A 14 14.82 16.74 13.47
C PRO A 14 13.95 17.33 12.35
N ASN A 15 12.62 17.24 12.48
CA ASN A 15 11.59 17.82 11.60
C ASN A 15 11.28 17.10 10.27
N ARG A 16 11.60 15.80 10.15
CA ARG A 16 11.00 14.93 9.11
C ARG A 16 10.13 13.85 9.75
N PHE A 17 9.06 13.48 9.05
CA PHE A 17 8.03 12.50 9.42
C PHE A 17 8.51 11.48 10.47
N ARG A 18 7.93 11.54 11.67
CA ARG A 18 8.08 10.53 12.73
C ARG A 18 6.89 9.58 12.69
N ASP A 19 7.09 8.33 13.13
CA ASP A 19 6.04 7.33 13.32
C ASP A 19 5.23 7.05 12.06
N LEU A 20 5.94 6.71 10.98
CA LEU A 20 5.31 6.34 9.71
C LEU A 20 4.62 4.97 9.87
N GLU A 21 3.29 4.99 9.93
CA GLU A 21 2.46 3.79 10.07
C GLU A 21 1.78 3.47 8.74
N TYR A 22 1.82 2.21 8.33
CA TYR A 22 1.05 1.70 7.18
C TYR A 22 -0.07 0.81 7.66
N LYS A 23 -1.29 1.10 7.20
CA LYS A 23 -2.45 0.24 7.43
C LYS A 23 -3.10 -0.12 6.11
N PHE A 24 -2.99 -1.38 5.71
CA PHE A 24 -3.78 -1.92 4.61
C PHE A 24 -5.22 -2.13 5.05
N THR A 25 -6.14 -1.71 4.19
CA THR A 25 -7.57 -1.82 4.33
C THR A 25 -8.14 -2.22 2.97
N ASN A 26 -9.26 -2.95 2.99
CA ASN A 26 -9.98 -3.35 1.79
C ASN A 26 -9.07 -4.00 0.73
N GLU A 27 -8.35 -5.04 1.15
CA GLU A 27 -7.67 -5.93 0.22
C GLU A 27 -8.70 -6.79 -0.51
N GLU A 28 -8.72 -6.71 -1.83
CA GLU A 28 -9.59 -7.48 -2.68
C GLU A 28 -8.78 -8.07 -3.84
N ILE A 29 -8.96 -9.38 -4.05
CA ILE A 29 -8.47 -10.08 -5.22
C ILE A 29 -9.68 -10.44 -6.08
N ARG A 30 -9.66 -10.01 -7.33
CA ARG A 30 -10.67 -10.35 -8.32
C ARG A 30 -10.01 -11.08 -9.48
N GLU A 31 -10.29 -12.37 -9.60
CA GLU A 31 -9.86 -13.18 -10.73
C GLU A 31 -10.48 -12.64 -12.03
N GLU A 32 -9.65 -12.45 -13.06
CA GLU A 32 -10.10 -12.08 -14.41
C GLU A 32 -10.00 -13.27 -15.37
N THR A 33 -8.94 -14.08 -15.24
CA THR A 33 -8.72 -15.32 -15.99
C THR A 33 -7.91 -16.32 -15.15
N ASP A 34 -7.73 -17.56 -15.65
CA ASP A 34 -6.87 -18.57 -15.03
C ASP A 34 -5.41 -18.12 -14.83
N GLU A 35 -4.98 -17.10 -15.59
CA GLU A 35 -3.62 -16.56 -15.58
C GLU A 35 -3.59 -15.08 -15.18
N SER A 36 -4.69 -14.49 -14.69
CA SER A 36 -4.69 -13.08 -14.27
C SER A 36 -5.73 -12.73 -13.22
N PHE A 37 -5.37 -11.76 -12.38
CA PHE A 37 -6.27 -11.18 -11.39
C PHE A 37 -5.98 -9.69 -11.19
N ARG A 38 -6.99 -8.96 -10.73
CA ARG A 38 -6.80 -7.63 -10.16
C ARG A 38 -6.62 -7.72 -8.66
N TYR A 39 -5.65 -6.98 -8.18
CA TYR A 39 -5.42 -6.75 -6.77
C TYR A 39 -5.69 -5.29 -6.45
N HIS A 40 -6.65 -5.08 -5.56
CA HIS A 40 -6.98 -3.78 -5.02
C HIS A 40 -6.58 -3.74 -3.55
N ALA A 41 -5.90 -2.68 -3.15
CA ALA A 41 -5.58 -2.44 -1.75
C ALA A 41 -5.58 -0.94 -1.45
N VAL A 42 -6.07 -0.59 -0.27
CA VAL A 42 -6.01 0.78 0.22
C VAL A 42 -5.08 0.83 1.42
N ALA A 43 -3.96 1.54 1.31
CA ALA A 43 -3.07 1.79 2.43
C ALA A 43 -3.28 3.20 2.98
N TYR A 44 -3.27 3.34 4.30
CA TYR A 44 -3.17 4.63 4.96
C TYR A 44 -1.75 4.79 5.50
N VAL A 45 -1.14 5.93 5.19
CA VAL A 45 0.16 6.33 5.69
C VAL A 45 -0.05 7.49 6.65
N THR A 46 0.15 7.24 7.94
CA THR A 46 0.14 8.30 8.95
C THR A 46 1.58 8.72 9.25
N GLY A 47 1.82 10.01 9.45
CA GLY A 47 3.05 10.51 10.04
C GLY A 47 2.80 11.71 10.96
N ILE A 48 3.71 11.94 11.90
CA ILE A 48 3.70 13.12 12.77
C ILE A 48 4.77 14.10 12.29
N GLU A 49 4.34 15.30 11.91
CA GLU A 49 5.20 16.42 11.51
C GLU A 49 4.96 17.60 12.46
N ASN A 50 6.03 18.07 13.13
CA ASN A 50 5.96 19.20 14.08
C ASN A 50 4.86 19.05 15.15
N GLY A 51 4.61 17.82 15.61
CA GLY A 51 3.57 17.51 16.61
C GLY A 51 2.14 17.45 16.06
N LYS A 52 1.95 17.59 14.74
CA LYS A 52 0.66 17.41 14.07
C LYS A 52 0.64 16.09 13.31
N ARG A 53 -0.46 15.35 13.44
CA ARG A 53 -0.71 14.13 12.68
C ARG A 53 -1.20 14.49 11.28
N SER A 54 -0.54 13.94 10.27
CA SER A 54 -0.96 13.98 8.88
C SER A 54 -1.20 12.56 8.40
N GLU A 55 -2.20 12.36 7.54
CA GLU A 55 -2.53 11.07 6.96
C GLU A 55 -2.64 11.21 5.43
N MET A 56 -2.16 10.19 4.73
CA MET A 56 -2.25 10.06 3.28
C MET A 56 -2.92 8.73 2.95
N LYS A 57 -3.90 8.74 2.05
CA LYS A 57 -4.54 7.52 1.55
C LYS A 57 -3.94 7.14 0.20
N LEU A 58 -3.40 5.94 0.12
CA LEU A 58 -2.86 5.32 -1.07
C LEU A 58 -3.83 4.25 -1.56
N ASN A 59 -4.28 4.36 -2.81
CA ASN A 59 -5.11 3.33 -3.44
C ASN A 59 -4.26 2.65 -4.51
N TYR A 60 -4.09 1.34 -4.37
CA TYR A 60 -3.42 0.47 -5.33
C TYR A 60 -4.48 -0.29 -6.12
N ASP A 61 -4.37 -0.22 -7.44
CA ASP A 61 -5.13 -1.04 -8.39
C ASP A 61 -4.10 -1.65 -9.35
N MET A 62 -3.85 -2.94 -9.19
CA MET A 62 -2.83 -3.66 -9.95
C MET A 62 -3.46 -4.81 -10.72
N LYS A 63 -3.15 -4.90 -12.01
CA LYS A 63 -3.40 -6.12 -12.80
C LYS A 63 -2.17 -7.00 -12.73
N ILE A 64 -2.33 -8.19 -12.17
CA ILE A 64 -1.29 -9.20 -12.07
C ILE A 64 -1.58 -10.29 -13.11
N VAL A 65 -0.54 -10.69 -13.83
CA VAL A 65 -0.59 -11.80 -14.81
C VAL A 65 0.44 -12.85 -14.48
N LYS A 66 0.16 -14.10 -14.82
CA LYS A 66 1.08 -15.23 -14.68
C LYS A 66 1.68 -15.54 -16.05
N VAL A 67 2.99 -15.39 -16.20
CA VAL A 67 3.72 -15.74 -17.43
C VAL A 67 4.84 -16.70 -17.05
N ASN A 68 4.91 -17.85 -17.73
CA ASN A 68 5.92 -18.88 -17.45
C ASN A 68 6.00 -19.26 -15.96
N ASN A 69 4.84 -19.39 -15.30
CA ASN A 69 4.70 -19.65 -13.86
C ASN A 69 5.19 -18.55 -12.90
N LEU A 70 5.47 -17.35 -13.38
CA LEU A 70 5.83 -16.20 -12.56
C LEU A 70 4.73 -15.14 -12.59
N PHE A 71 4.41 -14.56 -11.43
CA PHE A 71 3.51 -13.42 -11.35
C PHE A 71 4.26 -12.13 -11.69
N MET A 72 3.64 -11.30 -12.53
CA MET A 72 4.17 -10.01 -12.94
C MET A 72 3.07 -8.96 -12.89
N VAL A 73 3.44 -7.73 -12.56
CA VAL A 73 2.54 -6.58 -12.65
C VAL A 73 2.46 -6.15 -14.11
N LEU A 74 1.26 -6.25 -14.70
CA LEU A 74 1.00 -5.79 -16.07
C LEU A 74 0.56 -4.32 -16.07
N GLU A 75 -0.34 -3.95 -15.15
CA GLU A 75 -0.82 -2.58 -15.00
C GLU A 75 -0.78 -2.22 -13.52
N GLN A 76 -0.39 -0.98 -13.23
CA GLN A 76 -0.45 -0.41 -11.89
C GLN A 76 -0.99 1.01 -11.98
N LYS A 77 -2.05 1.27 -11.24
CA LYS A 77 -2.55 2.62 -10.97
C LYS A 77 -2.43 2.88 -9.48
N GLN A 78 -1.81 4.00 -9.16
CA GLN A 78 -1.69 4.50 -7.80
C GLN A 78 -2.35 5.86 -7.72
N TYR A 79 -3.25 6.02 -6.75
CA TYR A 79 -3.89 7.29 -6.46
C TYR A 79 -3.59 7.70 -5.02
N VAL A 80 -3.13 8.94 -4.86
CA VAL A 80 -2.80 9.55 -3.58
C VAL A 80 -3.89 10.58 -3.26
N GLN A 81 -4.44 10.51 -2.06
CA GLN A 81 -5.40 11.48 -1.53
C GLN A 81 -4.98 11.95 -0.13
#